data_AF-A0ABD6E1N7-F1
#
_entry.id   AF-A0ABD6E1N7-F1
#
_cell.length_a   1.000
_cell.length_b   1.000
_cell.length_c   1.000
_cell.angle_alpha   90.00
_cell.angle_beta   90.00
_cell.angle_gamma   90.00
#
_symmetry.space_group_name_H-M   'P 1'
#
loop_
_entity.id
_entity.type
_entity.pdbx_description
1 polymer ?
#
loop_
_entity_poly.entity_id
_entity_poly.type
_entity_poly.pdbx_seq_one_letter_code
_entity_poly.pdbx_strand_id
1 'polypeptide(L)'
;MKNKIISIFCLLLLLAIIPITSGISIDFEPNFEIEENPTAIFGVAFVAGFILNPTESITGRINANAVALIYYDRGIIKNDAGILTGLKKVSFRKTSLLSIYEQDSFGSARVFGLCSNFRIGF
;
A
#
# COMPACT_ATOMS: atom_id res chain seq x y z
N MET A 1 -42.55 29.18 -1.76
CA MET A 1 -42.01 27.92 -2.32
C MET A 1 -40.50 27.93 -2.53
N LYS A 2 -39.88 29.04 -2.97
CA LYS A 2 -38.41 29.16 -3.15
C LYS A 2 -37.57 28.78 -1.93
N ASN A 3 -37.97 29.20 -0.72
CA ASN A 3 -37.19 28.95 0.50
C ASN A 3 -37.15 27.47 0.93
N LYS A 4 -38.17 26.68 0.56
CA LYS A 4 -38.20 25.23 0.84
C LYS A 4 -37.22 24.46 -0.04
N ILE A 5 -37.06 24.88 -1.30
CA ILE A 5 -36.16 24.26 -2.26
C ILE A 5 -34.70 24.49 -1.86
N ILE A 6 -34.37 25.71 -1.41
CA ILE A 6 -33.02 26.05 -0.95
C ILE A 6 -32.64 25.22 0.29
N SER A 7 -33.56 25.04 1.22
CA SER A 7 -33.32 24.25 2.44
C SER A 7 -33.11 22.75 2.13
N ILE A 8 -33.87 22.19 1.19
CA ILE A 8 -33.70 20.80 0.73
C ILE A 8 -32.36 20.63 -0.01
N PHE A 9 -31.97 21.62 -0.83
CA PHE A 9 -30.70 21.60 -1.56
C PHE A 9 -29.49 21.69 -0.62
N CYS A 10 -29.55 22.53 0.41
CA CYS A 10 -28.51 22.58 1.45
C CYS A 10 -28.43 21.28 2.25
N LEU A 11 -29.56 20.63 2.54
CA LEU A 11 -29.58 19.34 3.23
C LEU A 11 -28.94 18.22 2.39
N LEU A 12 -29.23 18.18 1.08
CA LEU A 12 -28.62 17.25 0.14
C LEU A 12 -27.10 17.47 0.01
N LEU A 13 -26.65 18.73 -0.02
CA LEU A 13 -25.23 19.07 -0.02
C LEU A 13 -24.53 18.62 1.28
N LEU A 14 -25.17 18.83 2.43
CA LEU A 14 -24.64 18.36 3.73
C LEU A 14 -24.53 16.83 3.79
N LEU A 15 -25.54 16.10 3.30
CA LEU A 15 -25.51 14.64 3.21
C LEU A 15 -24.41 14.13 2.25
N ALA A 16 -24.11 14.86 1.18
CA ALA A 16 -23.05 14.50 0.23
C ALA A 16 -21.63 14.70 0.79
N ILE A 17 -21.46 15.47 1.87
CA ILE A 17 -20.15 15.73 2.51
C ILE A 17 -19.83 14.70 3.60
N ILE A 18 -20.82 13.97 4.12
CA ILE A 18 -20.64 12.97 5.18
C ILE A 18 -19.72 11.80 4.81
N PRO A 19 -19.57 11.32 3.55
CA PRO A 19 -18.62 10.25 3.28
C PRO A 19 -17.16 10.74 3.18
N ILE A 20 -16.87 12.04 3.34
CA ILE A 20 -15.50 12.57 3.19
C ILE A 20 -14.83 12.85 4.55
N THR A 21 -15.58 12.90 5.66
CA THR A 21 -15.02 13.24 6.99
C THR A 21 -14.91 12.06 7.95
N SER A 22 -15.52 10.93 7.63
CA SER A 22 -15.34 9.71 8.39
C SER A 22 -14.21 8.91 7.75
N GLY A 23 -12.99 9.20 8.21
CA GLY A 23 -11.82 8.33 8.05
C GLY A 23 -12.03 7.00 8.75
N ILE A 24 -13.07 6.27 8.35
CA ILE A 24 -13.25 4.87 8.66
C ILE A 24 -12.28 4.18 7.71
N SER A 25 -11.05 4.04 8.19
CA SER A 25 -10.17 2.95 7.80
C SER A 25 -10.95 1.68 8.12
N ILE A 26 -11.76 1.22 7.17
CA ILE A 26 -12.19 -0.17 7.17
C ILE A 26 -10.88 -0.91 7.03
N ASP A 27 -10.41 -1.53 8.12
CA ASP A 27 -9.38 -2.56 8.10
C ASP A 27 -9.92 -3.71 7.24
N PHE A 28 -9.95 -3.46 5.93
CA PHE A 28 -10.01 -4.49 4.94
C PHE A 28 -8.60 -5.06 4.97
N GLU A 29 -8.35 -6.05 5.84
CA GLU A 29 -7.27 -6.99 5.56
C GLU A 29 -7.57 -7.50 4.15
N PRO A 30 -6.82 -7.06 3.13
CA PRO A 30 -7.09 -7.51 1.79
C PRO A 30 -6.84 -9.00 1.85
N ASN A 31 -7.88 -9.79 1.56
CA ASN A 31 -7.74 -11.22 1.41
C ASN A 31 -6.93 -11.40 0.11
N PHE A 32 -5.61 -11.24 0.23
CA PHE A 32 -4.68 -11.40 -0.86
C PHE A 32 -4.67 -12.89 -1.20
N GLU A 33 -5.13 -13.25 -2.39
CA GLU A 33 -4.72 -14.50 -3.02
C GLU A 33 -3.23 -14.38 -3.33
N ILE A 34 -2.42 -14.67 -2.31
CA ILE A 34 -0.95 -14.69 -2.41
C ILE A 34 -0.61 -16.00 -3.12
N GLU A 35 -0.04 -15.92 -4.32
CA GLU A 35 0.61 -17.09 -4.91
C GLU A 35 1.80 -17.45 -4.00
N GLU A 36 1.73 -18.61 -3.35
CA GLU A 36 2.87 -19.15 -2.59
C GLU A 36 3.97 -19.53 -3.58
N ASN A 37 4.95 -18.63 -3.77
CA ASN A 37 6.40 -18.90 -3.85
C ASN A 37 7.17 -17.64 -4.34
N PRO A 38 8.38 -17.33 -3.81
CA PRO A 38 9.28 -18.22 -3.09
C PRO A 38 9.37 -17.90 -1.59
N THR A 39 9.30 -18.96 -0.80
CA THR A 39 9.74 -19.03 0.59
C THR A 39 11.26 -18.86 0.65
N ALA A 40 11.77 -17.63 0.65
CA ALA A 40 13.16 -17.37 1.00
C ALA A 40 13.32 -17.47 2.51
N ILE A 41 13.97 -18.56 2.94
CA ILE A 41 14.28 -18.92 4.33
C ILE A 41 15.24 -17.88 4.98
N PHE A 42 15.79 -16.94 4.21
CA PHE A 42 16.49 -15.74 4.69
C PHE A 42 15.69 -14.50 4.32
N GLY A 43 14.66 -14.22 5.11
CA GLY A 43 13.61 -13.25 4.80
C GLY A 43 14.01 -11.78 4.95
N VAL A 44 15.05 -11.32 4.25
CA VAL A 44 15.38 -9.90 4.11
C VAL A 44 15.60 -9.57 2.63
N ALA A 45 14.77 -8.68 2.10
CA ALA A 45 14.88 -8.15 0.75
C ALA A 45 15.21 -6.65 0.79
N PHE A 46 16.05 -6.20 -0.13
CA PHE A 46 16.23 -4.78 -0.42
C PHE A 46 15.15 -4.33 -1.40
N VAL A 47 14.52 -3.18 -1.14
CA VAL A 47 13.53 -2.56 -2.02
C VAL A 47 13.86 -1.09 -2.23
N ALA A 48 13.63 -0.60 -3.46
CA ALA A 48 13.81 0.81 -3.81
C ALA A 48 12.85 1.21 -4.92
N GLY A 49 12.08 2.29 -4.72
CA GLY A 49 11.20 2.82 -5.75
C GLY A 49 9.97 3.53 -5.21
N PHE A 50 8.86 3.42 -5.95
CA PHE A 50 7.60 4.10 -5.67
C PHE A 50 6.48 3.08 -5.43
N ILE A 51 5.78 3.29 -4.33
CA ILE A 51 4.58 2.54 -3.94
C ILE A 51 3.41 3.51 -3.75
N LEU A 52 2.18 2.97 -3.82
CA LEU A 52 0.94 3.74 -3.76
C LEU A 52 0.02 3.15 -2.70
N ASN A 53 -0.59 4.04 -1.92
CA ASN A 53 -1.49 3.74 -0.79
C ASN A 53 -0.89 2.72 0.20
N PRO A 54 0.30 2.98 0.77
CA PRO A 54 0.86 2.09 1.78
C PRO A 54 -0.03 2.06 3.03
N THR A 55 -0.41 0.86 3.46
CA THR A 55 -1.10 0.63 4.73
C THR A 55 -0.22 -0.19 5.66
N GLU A 56 0.06 0.35 6.86
CA GLU A 56 0.85 -0.32 7.89
C GLU A 56 -0.08 -0.99 8.91
N SER A 57 0.02 -2.31 9.06
CA SER A 57 -0.66 -3.05 10.12
C SER A 57 0.04 -2.89 11.47
N ILE A 58 -0.66 -3.24 12.55
CA ILE A 58 -0.12 -3.24 13.92
C ILE A 58 1.16 -4.08 14.06
N THR A 59 1.33 -5.12 13.22
CA THR A 59 2.50 -6.00 13.25
C THR A 59 3.70 -5.49 12.42
N GLY A 60 3.59 -4.27 11.88
CA GLY A 60 4.58 -3.62 11.02
C GLY A 60 4.59 -4.16 9.59
N ARG A 61 3.50 -4.80 9.14
CA ARG A 61 3.35 -5.25 7.75
C ARG A 61 2.80 -4.11 6.92
N ILE A 62 3.51 -3.78 5.85
CA ILE A 62 3.13 -2.81 4.83
C ILE A 62 2.48 -3.55 3.67
N ASN A 63 1.30 -3.11 3.27
CA ASN A 63 0.65 -3.51 2.03
C ASN A 63 0.55 -2.28 1.12
N ALA A 64 0.92 -2.41 -0.15
CA ALA A 64 0.88 -1.29 -1.10
C ALA A 64 0.78 -1.78 -2.54
N ASN A 65 0.59 -0.85 -3.48
CA ASN A 65 0.72 -1.13 -4.92
C ASN A 65 2.05 -0.58 -5.44
N ALA A 66 2.85 -1.42 -6.09
CA ALA A 66 4.11 -1.05 -6.70
C ALA A 66 3.89 -0.35 -8.05
N VAL A 67 4.22 0.94 -8.11
CA VAL A 67 4.20 1.72 -9.37
C VAL A 67 5.43 1.40 -10.19
N ALA A 68 6.59 1.51 -9.55
CA ALA A 68 7.91 1.20 -10.07
C ALA A 68 8.80 0.84 -8.88
N LEU A 69 8.97 -0.45 -8.60
CA LEU A 69 9.69 -0.94 -7.43
C LEU A 69 10.75 -1.95 -7.85
N ILE A 70 12.01 -1.63 -7.60
CA ILE A 70 13.12 -2.58 -7.74
C ILE A 70 13.20 -3.36 -6.42
N TYR A 71 13.38 -4.67 -6.52
CA TYR A 71 13.63 -5.53 -5.37
C TYR A 71 14.81 -6.46 -5.63
N TYR A 72 15.52 -6.77 -4.55
CA TYR A 72 16.58 -7.76 -4.49
C TYR A 72 16.44 -8.54 -3.18
N ASP A 73 15.94 -9.76 -3.27
CA ASP A 73 16.08 -10.79 -2.24
C ASP A 73 17.47 -11.45 -2.38
N ARG A 74 18.01 -12.04 -1.33
CA ARG A 74 19.28 -12.78 -1.39
C ARG A 74 19.02 -14.28 -1.20
N GLY A 75 17.91 -14.74 -1.78
CA GLY A 75 17.46 -16.12 -1.72
C GLY A 75 18.48 -17.13 -2.27
N ILE A 76 18.09 -18.40 -2.19
CA ILE A 76 18.90 -19.52 -2.69
C ILE A 76 18.65 -19.73 -4.21
N ILE A 77 17.65 -19.06 -4.80
CA ILE A 77 17.09 -19.39 -6.12
C ILE A 77 17.45 -18.30 -7.14
N LYS A 78 17.75 -18.67 -8.38
CA LYS A 78 18.27 -17.79 -9.46
C LYS A 78 17.47 -16.50 -9.83
N ASN A 79 16.29 -16.25 -9.27
CA ASN A 79 15.42 -15.11 -9.62
C ASN A 79 15.17 -14.16 -8.44
N ASP A 80 16.20 -13.87 -7.64
CA ASP A 80 16.03 -13.06 -6.44
C ASP A 80 15.96 -11.54 -6.72
N ALA A 81 15.93 -11.10 -7.98
CA ALA A 81 15.91 -9.69 -8.33
C ALA A 81 14.87 -9.39 -9.40
N GLY A 82 14.25 -8.20 -9.34
CA GLY A 82 13.33 -7.79 -10.38
C GLY A 82 12.86 -6.35 -10.26
N ILE A 83 12.10 -5.94 -11.26
CA ILE A 83 11.40 -4.65 -11.30
C ILE A 83 9.92 -4.93 -11.40
N LEU A 84 9.15 -4.37 -10.47
CA LEU A 84 7.70 -4.40 -10.46
C LEU A 84 7.18 -3.09 -11.01
N THR A 85 6.33 -3.17 -12.03
CA THR A 85 5.66 -2.04 -12.64
C THR A 85 4.18 -2.34 -12.81
N GLY A 86 3.36 -1.30 -12.98
CA GLY A 86 1.95 -1.48 -13.35
C GLY A 86 1.02 -1.79 -12.18
N LEU A 87 1.31 -1.24 -11.00
CA LEU A 87 0.45 -1.32 -9.81
C LEU A 87 0.30 -2.74 -9.23
N LYS A 88 1.32 -3.59 -9.38
CA LYS A 88 1.34 -4.91 -8.75
C LYS A 88 1.24 -4.78 -7.23
N LYS A 89 0.43 -5.62 -6.59
CA LYS A 89 0.31 -5.63 -5.12
C LYS A 89 1.60 -6.15 -4.52
N VAL A 90 2.06 -5.50 -3.44
CA VAL A 90 3.23 -5.94 -2.67
C VAL A 90 2.92 -5.93 -1.19
N SER A 91 3.48 -6.89 -0.48
CA SER A 91 3.40 -6.99 0.98
C SER A 91 4.78 -7.27 1.56
N PHE A 92 5.17 -6.54 2.59
CA PHE A 92 6.44 -6.76 3.28
C PHE A 92 6.39 -6.25 4.71
N ARG A 93 7.28 -6.73 5.56
CA ARG A 93 7.41 -6.28 6.94
C ARG A 93 8.53 -5.24 7.05
N LYS A 94 8.18 -4.09 7.61
CA LYS A 94 9.09 -2.97 7.85
C LYS A 94 10.19 -3.38 8.82
N THR A 95 11.42 -3.00 8.52
CA THR A 95 12.56 -3.14 9.44
C THR A 95 13.05 -1.75 9.83
N SER A 96 13.95 -1.67 10.81
CA SER A 96 14.61 -0.42 11.21
C SER A 96 15.44 0.21 10.09
N LEU A 97 15.78 -0.55 9.05
CA LEU A 97 16.56 -0.11 7.89
C LEU A 97 15.70 0.18 6.66
N LEU A 98 14.37 0.26 6.82
CA LEU A 98 13.44 0.66 5.77
C LEU A 98 12.97 2.08 5.99
N SER A 99 13.10 2.93 4.97
CA SER A 99 12.52 4.27 4.96
C SER A 99 11.39 4.34 3.94
N ILE A 100 10.25 4.90 4.37
CA ILE A 100 9.09 5.20 3.54
C ILE A 100 8.82 6.69 3.69
N TYR A 101 8.86 7.42 2.59
CA TYR A 101 8.63 8.85 2.53
C TYR A 101 7.39 9.11 1.67
N GLU A 102 6.28 9.47 2.32
CA GLU A 102 5.07 9.90 1.61
C GLU A 102 5.34 11.25 0.93
N GLN A 103 5.11 11.30 -0.38
CA GLN A 103 5.49 12.46 -1.20
C GLN A 103 4.30 13.38 -1.51
N ASP A 104 3.08 12.86 -1.56
CA ASP A 104 1.97 13.62 -2.13
C ASP A 104 0.58 13.20 -1.62
N SER A 105 -0.40 14.09 -1.87
CA SER A 105 -1.82 13.91 -1.54
C SER A 105 -2.50 12.76 -2.31
N PHE A 106 -1.78 12.15 -3.26
CA PHE A 106 -2.25 11.02 -4.05
C PHE A 106 -1.94 9.67 -3.39
N GLY A 107 -1.31 9.69 -2.21
CA GLY A 107 -0.94 8.49 -1.48
C GLY A 107 0.30 7.80 -2.06
N SER A 108 1.12 8.52 -2.84
CA SER A 108 2.38 7.98 -3.32
C SER A 108 3.47 8.11 -2.25
N ALA A 109 4.29 7.07 -2.13
CA ALA A 109 5.41 7.04 -1.22
C ALA A 109 6.65 6.48 -1.91
N ARG A 110 7.78 7.10 -1.64
CA ARG A 110 9.09 6.56 -1.99
C ARG A 110 9.54 5.60 -0.90
N VAL A 111 9.90 4.38 -1.29
CA VAL A 111 10.44 3.37 -0.39
C VAL A 111 11.89 3.08 -0.75
N PHE A 112 12.73 2.93 0.28
CA PHE A 112 14.14 2.55 0.12
C PHE A 112 14.63 1.83 1.38
N GLY A 113 15.28 0.67 1.22
CA GLY A 113 15.97 -0.01 2.30
C GLY A 113 15.61 -1.49 2.43
N LEU A 114 15.84 -2.07 3.60
CA LEU A 114 15.65 -3.50 3.84
C LEU A 114 14.27 -3.79 4.44
N CYS A 115 13.51 -4.67 3.83
CA CYS A 115 12.26 -5.21 4.37
C CYS A 115 12.38 -6.73 4.59
N SER A 116 11.47 -7.31 5.36
CA SER A 116 11.40 -8.76 5.55
C SER A 116 10.12 -9.35 5.00
N ASN A 117 10.11 -10.66 4.69
CA ASN A 117 8.94 -11.35 4.15
C ASN A 117 8.31 -10.63 2.94
N PHE A 118 9.12 -10.20 1.98
CA PHE A 118 8.65 -9.53 0.77
C PHE A 118 7.85 -10.50 -0.10
N ARG A 119 6.67 -10.09 -0.53
CA ARG A 119 5.72 -10.88 -1.33
C ARG A 119 5.12 -10.00 -2.41
N ILE A 120 4.87 -10.61 -3.57
CA ILE A 120 4.24 -9.97 -4.73
C ILE A 120 2.91 -10.68 -4.96
N GLY A 121 1.81 -9.93 -4.97
CA GLY A 121 0.48 -10.42 -5.31
C GLY A 121 0.08 -10.01 -6.74
N PHE A 122 -0.83 -10.76 -7.33
CA PHE A 122 -1.43 -10.48 -8.65
C PHE A 122 -2.71 -9.63 -8.53
#